data_AF-A0AAG5DF77-F1
#
_entry.id   AF-A0AAG5DF77-F1
#
_cell.length_a   1.000
_cell.length_b   1.000
_cell.length_c   1.000
_cell.angle_alpha   90.00
_cell.angle_beta   90.00
_cell.angle_gamma   90.00
#
_symmetry.space_group_name_H-M   'P 1'
#
loop_
_entity.id
_entity.type
_entity.pdbx_description
1 polymer ?
#
loop_
_entity_poly.entity_id
_entity_poly.type
_entity_poly.pdbx_seq_one_letter_code
_entity_poly.pdbx_strand_id
1 'polypeptide(L)'
;NKNEITPEILKTATVFVLTGPQEKFTETEFQYLKDYINDGGRLLLLLGEGGEVQFNTNVNFLLEDYGMTINNDVVVRPQYYKYFHPKEALI
;
A
#
# COMPACT_ATOMS: atom_id res chain seq x y z
N ASN A 1 -11.27 -2.60 2.22
CA ASN A 1 -11.18 -3.91 2.92
C ASN A 1 -12.39 -3.90 3.85
N LYS A 2 -13.37 -4.81 3.73
CA LYS A 2 -14.66 -4.61 4.41
C LYS A 2 -14.65 -4.90 5.92
N ASN A 3 -13.56 -5.45 6.43
CA ASN A 3 -13.40 -5.77 7.85
C ASN A 3 -12.43 -4.76 8.48
N GLU A 4 -12.78 -4.28 9.66
CA GLU A 4 -11.99 -3.33 10.44
C GLU A 4 -10.63 -3.96 10.81
N ILE A 5 -9.55 -3.18 10.69
CA ILE A 5 -8.22 -3.64 11.10
C ILE A 5 -8.19 -3.61 12.63
N THR A 6 -8.04 -4.77 13.26
CA THR A 6 -7.95 -4.88 14.71
C THR A 6 -6.62 -5.51 15.13
N PRO A 7 -6.10 -5.18 16.33
CA PRO A 7 -4.86 -5.75 16.84
C PRO A 7 -4.91 -7.28 16.98
N GLU A 8 -6.08 -7.83 17.28
CA GLU A 8 -6.28 -9.26 17.45
C GLU A 8 -6.00 -10.02 16.15
N ILE A 9 -6.53 -9.51 15.01
CA ILE A 9 -6.30 -10.11 13.70
C ILE A 9 -4.82 -9.98 13.32
N LEU A 10 -4.22 -8.80 13.53
CA LEU A 10 -2.81 -8.56 13.20
C LEU A 10 -1.87 -9.49 13.97
N LYS A 11 -2.12 -9.74 15.26
CA LYS A 11 -1.30 -10.65 16.08
C LYS A 11 -1.29 -12.10 15.59
N THR A 12 -2.31 -12.53 14.85
CA THR A 12 -2.35 -13.88 14.26
C THR A 12 -1.51 -14.03 12.99
N ALA A 13 -1.13 -12.91 12.35
CA ALA A 13 -0.47 -12.91 11.05
C ALA A 13 1.02 -12.57 11.17
N THR A 14 1.87 -13.33 10.47
CA THR A 14 3.30 -13.00 10.34
C THR A 14 3.55 -11.92 9.29
N VAL A 15 2.71 -11.86 8.26
CA VAL A 15 2.74 -10.83 7.22
C VAL A 15 1.32 -10.36 6.97
N PHE A 16 1.10 -9.06 7.04
CA PHE A 16 -0.15 -8.42 6.65
C PHE A 16 0.01 -7.79 5.26
N VAL A 17 -0.94 -8.04 4.36
CA VAL A 17 -0.87 -7.59 2.97
C VAL A 17 -2.02 -6.64 2.65
N LEU A 18 -1.69 -5.42 2.24
CA LEU A 18 -2.61 -4.41 1.74
C LEU A 18 -2.50 -4.34 0.22
N THR A 19 -3.44 -4.98 -0.48
CA THR A 19 -3.48 -4.98 -1.95
C THR A 19 -4.46 -3.93 -2.48
N GLY A 20 -3.93 -2.80 -2.95
CA GLY A 20 -4.69 -1.73 -3.59
C GLY A 20 -5.85 -1.20 -2.74
N PRO A 21 -5.61 -0.71 -1.51
CA PRO A 21 -6.69 -0.18 -0.68
C PRO A 21 -7.41 0.97 -1.39
N GLN A 22 -8.75 0.90 -1.43
CA GLN A 22 -9.62 1.89 -2.10
C GLN A 22 -10.43 2.75 -1.14
N GLU A 23 -10.11 2.66 0.15
CA GLU A 23 -10.78 3.34 1.24
C GLU A 23 -9.72 4.02 2.10
N LYS A 24 -10.13 5.07 2.80
CA LYS A 24 -9.27 5.77 3.75
C LYS A 24 -9.24 5.01 5.06
N PHE A 25 -8.04 4.92 5.63
CA PHE A 25 -7.80 4.41 6.97
C PHE A 25 -8.05 5.51 7.99
N THR A 26 -8.54 5.10 9.15
CA THR A 26 -8.65 5.94 10.34
C THR A 26 -7.30 6.06 11.04
N GLU A 27 -7.17 7.07 11.90
CA GLU A 27 -5.99 7.25 12.75
C GLU A 27 -5.74 6.04 13.66
N THR A 28 -6.81 5.46 14.18
CA THR A 28 -6.78 4.25 15.02
C THR A 28 -6.21 3.04 14.25
N GLU A 29 -6.64 2.82 13.01
CA GLU A 29 -6.11 1.73 12.18
C GLU A 29 -4.63 1.92 11.87
N PHE A 30 -4.19 3.17 11.62
CA PHE A 30 -2.77 3.46 11.46
C PHE A 30 -1.98 3.17 12.74
N GLN A 31 -2.51 3.50 13.91
CA GLN A 31 -1.86 3.17 15.17
C GLN A 31 -1.68 1.66 15.33
N TYR A 32 -2.73 0.87 15.04
CA TYR A 32 -2.64 -0.59 15.10
C TYR A 32 -1.61 -1.18 14.13
N LEU A 33 -1.50 -0.61 12.92
CA LEU A 33 -0.47 -1.03 11.95
C LEU A 33 0.94 -0.67 12.42
N LYS A 34 1.12 0.52 13.03
CA LYS A 34 2.41 0.93 13.60
C LYS A 34 2.82 0.02 14.76
N ASP A 35 1.90 -0.26 15.67
CA ASP A 35 2.14 -1.18 16.79
C ASP A 35 2.50 -2.57 16.28
N TYR A 36 1.79 -3.09 15.27
CA TYR A 36 2.09 -4.37 14.64
C TYR A 36 3.50 -4.43 14.04
N ILE A 37 3.94 -3.36 13.36
CA ILE A 37 5.31 -3.28 12.79
C ILE A 37 6.35 -3.22 13.92
N ASN A 38 6.10 -2.43 14.97
CA ASN A 38 6.99 -2.30 16.12
C ASN A 38 7.14 -3.62 16.90
N ASP A 39 6.08 -4.42 16.96
CA ASP A 39 6.06 -5.75 17.59
C ASP A 39 6.76 -6.83 16.72
N GLY A 40 7.33 -6.45 15.56
CA GLY A 40 8.06 -7.34 14.65
C GLY A 40 7.22 -7.95 13.53
N GLY A 41 5.97 -7.51 13.38
CA GLY A 41 5.11 -7.82 12.24
C GLY A 41 5.64 -7.23 10.94
N ARG A 42 5.18 -7.77 9.81
CA ARG A 42 5.63 -7.35 8.47
C ARG A 42 4.45 -6.88 7.64
N LEU A 43 4.57 -5.70 7.06
CA LEU A 43 3.55 -5.12 6.19
C LEU A 43 4.03 -5.15 4.73
N LEU A 44 3.22 -5.73 3.85
CA LEU A 44 3.38 -5.60 2.39
C LEU A 44 2.26 -4.73 1.86
N LEU A 45 2.61 -3.54 1.37
CA LEU A 45 1.66 -2.61 0.76
C LEU A 45 1.91 -2.54 -0.74
N LEU A 46 0.87 -2.83 -1.51
CA LEU A 46 0.88 -2.75 -2.97
C LEU A 46 -0.18 -1.74 -3.40
N LEU A 47 0.21 -0.74 -4.18
CA LEU A 47 -0.71 0.19 -4.81
C LEU A 47 -0.52 0.15 -6.32
N GLY A 48 -1.59 0.41 -7.07
CA GLY A 48 -1.52 0.49 -8.51
C GLY A 48 -1.05 1.86 -8.99
N GLU A 49 -1.20 2.06 -10.29
CA GLU A 49 -0.87 3.32 -10.93
C GLU A 49 -1.72 4.51 -10.44
N GLY A 50 -1.17 5.72 -10.57
CA GLY A 50 -1.85 6.96 -10.19
C GLY A 50 -1.94 7.19 -8.68
N GLY A 51 -1.26 6.36 -7.89
CA GLY A 51 -1.01 6.59 -6.47
C GLY A 51 -2.27 6.62 -5.61
N GLU A 52 -2.15 7.28 -4.45
CA GLU A 52 -3.25 7.33 -3.47
C GLU A 52 -4.44 8.16 -3.96
N VAL A 53 -4.21 9.13 -4.86
CA VAL A 53 -5.27 9.98 -5.43
C VAL A 53 -6.21 9.15 -6.29
N GLN A 54 -5.66 8.32 -7.18
CA GLN A 54 -6.47 7.44 -8.03
C GLN A 54 -7.17 6.34 -7.23
N PHE A 55 -6.52 5.85 -6.16
CA PHE A 55 -7.08 4.82 -5.28
C PHE A 55 -7.98 5.37 -4.17
N ASN A 56 -8.14 6.70 -4.04
CA ASN A 56 -8.94 7.32 -2.98
C ASN A 56 -8.60 6.81 -1.56
N THR A 57 -7.31 6.64 -1.29
CA THR A 57 -6.79 6.19 0.01
C THR A 57 -5.87 7.26 0.60
N ASN A 58 -5.37 7.02 1.81
CA ASN A 58 -4.47 7.91 2.55
C ASN A 58 -3.23 7.15 3.08
N VAL A 59 -2.79 6.12 2.35
CA VAL A 59 -1.68 5.24 2.76
C VAL A 59 -0.36 5.99 2.95
N ASN A 60 -0.15 7.12 2.28
CA ASN A 60 1.08 7.89 2.44
C ASN A 60 1.25 8.40 3.88
N PHE A 61 0.15 8.64 4.61
CA PHE A 61 0.21 9.02 6.02
C PHE A 61 0.94 7.98 6.90
N LEU A 62 0.83 6.69 6.57
CA LEU A 62 1.60 5.65 7.25
C LEU A 62 3.04 5.61 6.75
N LEU A 63 3.25 5.71 5.44
CA LEU A 63 4.55 5.50 4.81
C LEU A 63 5.53 6.65 5.08
N GLU A 64 5.03 7.88 5.23
CA GLU A 64 5.84 9.08 5.48
C GLU A 64 6.65 8.96 6.78
N ASP A 65 6.09 8.34 7.82
CA ASP A 65 6.79 8.06 9.07
C ASP A 65 8.02 7.15 8.88
N TYR A 66 8.02 6.34 7.82
CA TYR A 66 9.13 5.47 7.43
C TYR A 66 9.99 6.06 6.30
N GLY A 67 9.77 7.33 5.93
CA GLY A 67 10.50 8.00 4.86
C GLY A 67 10.16 7.52 3.45
N MET A 68 8.98 6.92 3.27
CA MET A 68 8.49 6.43 1.99
C MET A 68 7.24 7.18 1.56
N THR A 69 7.05 7.36 0.25
CA THR A 69 5.83 7.92 -0.32
C THR A 69 5.51 7.23 -1.65
N ILE A 70 4.22 7.12 -1.96
CA ILE A 70 3.75 6.65 -3.26
C ILE A 70 3.34 7.87 -4.08
N ASN A 71 3.97 8.02 -5.24
CA ASN A 71 3.68 9.10 -6.17
C ASN A 71 2.36 8.85 -6.92
N ASN A 72 1.74 9.94 -7.36
CA ASN A 72 0.57 9.91 -8.24
C ASN A 72 1.00 9.89 -9.71
N ASP A 73 1.90 8.97 -10.07
CA ASP A 73 2.45 8.81 -11.40
C ASP A 73 2.21 7.40 -11.96
N VAL A 74 2.66 7.19 -13.20
CA VAL A 74 2.51 5.93 -13.92
C VAL A 74 3.84 5.59 -14.58
N VAL A 75 4.34 4.38 -14.32
CA VAL A 75 5.52 3.86 -15.01
C VAL A 75 5.13 3.45 -16.42
N VAL A 76 5.82 3.99 -17.41
CA VAL A 76 5.68 3.63 -18.82
C VAL A 76 7.01 3.18 -19.39
N ARG A 77 6.97 2.19 -20.27
CA ARG A 77 8.17 1.73 -20.97
C ARG A 77 8.63 2.75 -22.02
N PRO A 78 9.94 3.06 -22.09
CA PRO A 78 10.46 4.01 -23.07
C PRO A 78 10.55 3.42 -24.49
N GLN A 79 10.60 2.09 -24.59
CA GLN A 79 10.76 1.38 -25.86
C GLN A 79 9.80 0.20 -25.96
N TYR A 80 9.43 -0.15 -27.19
CA TYR A 80 8.60 -1.32 -27.43
C TYR A 80 9.40 -2.60 -27.16
N TYR A 81 8.94 -3.37 -26.17
CA TYR A 81 9.35 -4.74 -25.91
C TYR A 81 8.13 -5.60 -25.56
N LYS A 82 7.93 -6.71 -26.28
CA LYS A 82 6.99 -7.84 -26.05
C LYS A 82 5.49 -7.53 -25.86
N TYR A 83 5.12 -6.62 -24.96
CA TYR A 83 3.75 -6.33 -24.56
C TYR A 83 3.12 -5.20 -25.38
N PHE A 84 1.79 -5.15 -25.41
CA PHE A 84 1.08 -4.15 -26.19
C PHE A 84 0.90 -2.84 -25.43
N HIS A 85 0.60 -2.89 -24.13
CA HIS A 85 0.31 -1.67 -23.39
C HIS A 85 1.61 -0.98 -22.92
N PRO A 86 1.76 0.35 -23.09
CA PRO A 86 2.96 1.07 -22.61
C PRO A 86 3.19 0.95 -21.09
N LYS A 87 2.13 0.71 -20.33
CA LYS A 87 2.18 0.52 -18.87
C LYS A 87 2.55 -0.90 -18.41
N GLU A 88 2.62 -1.85 -19.34
CA GLU A 88 3.19 -3.17 -19.07
C GLU A 88 4.71 -3.08 -19.19
N ALA A 89 5.31 -2.33 -18.26
CA ALA A 89 6.75 -2.12 -18.20
C ALA A 89 7.41 -3.29 -17.47
N LEU A 90 8.12 -4.14 -18.21
CA LEU A 90 9.06 -5.08 -17.62
C LEU A 90 10.33 -4.31 -17.27
N ILE A 91 10.64 -4.23 -15.97
CA ILE A 91 11.85 -3.60 -15.43
C ILE A 91 12.95 -4.64 -15.30
#